data_AF-A0A946SJ53-F1
#
_entry.id   AF-A0A946SJ53-F1
#
_cell.length_a   1.000
_cell.length_b   1.000
_cell.length_c   1.000
_cell.angle_alpha   90.00
_cell.angle_beta   90.00
_cell.angle_gamma   90.00
#
_symmetry.space_group_name_H-M   'P 1'
#
loop_
_entity.id
_entity.type
_entity.pdbx_description
1 polymer ?
#
loop_
_entity_poly.entity_id
_entity_poly.type
_entity_poly.pdbx_seq_one_letter_code
_entity_poly.pdbx_strand_id
1 'polypeptide(L)'
;MPTHKSLAVVCVVLAMFLASVGTAAASDIAFYVGAPNVDGWYDASQLDDVDQIIDEAGRNFRDIQQFDDDQFPGMESWVSDNTDDSELDVLWLNGCMPSVLYGFPNLDADGSLIETWLDDGNMIINVGDWFGYVSYECGGRCAENGATGAANILDLSSGIIVSADGTQIKRTAAGEQYMPVLDSDVTTDRPISIPAVVDPWEVAEAFASDSGDADGSRADPIVIHNTETGAYVAFINQKAGGLGSWIPRGTAVTEFINNWMTAKVDGFLDVHAHGKAAMLWASIKLR
;
A
#
# COMPACT_ATOMS: atom_id res chain seq x y z
N MET A 1 6.72 -1.89 -73.78
CA MET A 1 7.57 -1.64 -72.60
C MET A 1 6.82 -0.68 -71.67
N PRO A 2 6.17 -1.16 -70.61
CA PRO A 2 5.56 -0.28 -69.63
C PRO A 2 6.57 0.00 -68.50
N THR A 3 6.88 1.27 -68.28
CA THR A 3 7.70 1.74 -67.17
C THR A 3 6.85 1.83 -65.91
N HIS A 4 7.09 0.91 -64.96
CA HIS A 4 6.51 0.91 -63.62
C HIS A 4 6.98 2.12 -62.81
N LYS A 5 6.10 3.11 -62.56
CA LYS A 5 6.31 4.15 -61.53
C LYS A 5 4.98 4.65 -60.94
N SER A 6 4.19 3.77 -60.33
CA SER A 6 3.04 4.18 -59.52
C SER A 6 2.69 3.14 -58.44
N LEU A 7 3.61 2.85 -57.52
CA LEU A 7 3.28 2.05 -56.33
C LEU A 7 4.28 2.26 -55.18
N ALA A 8 4.46 3.50 -54.73
CA ALA A 8 5.35 3.77 -53.60
C ALA A 8 4.94 5.00 -52.77
N VAL A 9 3.64 5.32 -52.70
CA VAL A 9 3.16 6.48 -51.90
C VAL A 9 2.05 6.12 -50.90
N VAL A 10 1.53 4.89 -50.89
CA VAL A 10 0.42 4.52 -49.98
C VAL A 10 0.89 3.87 -48.66
N CYS A 11 2.17 3.51 -48.50
CA CYS A 11 2.63 2.76 -47.32
C CYS A 11 3.45 3.56 -46.28
N VAL A 12 3.57 4.89 -46.39
CA VAL A 12 4.46 5.66 -45.47
C VAL A 12 3.71 6.52 -44.43
N VAL A 13 2.38 6.62 -44.48
CA VAL A 13 1.63 7.40 -43.47
C VAL A 13 1.04 6.54 -42.34
N LEU A 14 1.12 5.21 -42.42
CA LEU A 14 0.61 4.30 -41.38
C LEU A 14 1.69 3.80 -40.40
N ALA A 15 2.83 4.49 -40.28
CA ALA A 15 3.98 4.01 -39.50
C ALA A 15 4.53 5.01 -38.46
N MET A 16 3.80 6.10 -38.14
CA MET A 16 4.25 7.11 -37.16
C MET A 16 3.18 7.49 -36.12
N PHE A 17 2.37 6.51 -35.71
CA PHE A 17 1.70 6.56 -34.41
C PHE A 17 2.12 5.32 -33.60
N LEU A 18 3.42 5.17 -33.38
CA LEU A 18 3.87 4.69 -32.07
C LEU A 18 3.58 5.84 -31.09
N ALA A 19 2.30 6.01 -30.77
CA ALA A 19 1.97 6.59 -29.49
C ALA A 19 2.66 5.68 -28.49
N SER A 20 3.62 6.23 -27.74
CA SER A 20 4.00 5.65 -26.46
C SER A 20 2.71 5.46 -25.70
N VAL A 21 2.17 4.25 -25.72
CA VAL A 21 1.13 3.84 -24.79
C VAL A 21 1.87 3.84 -23.47
N GLY A 22 1.85 4.98 -22.79
CA GLY A 22 2.19 4.98 -21.37
C GLY A 22 1.27 3.96 -20.74
N THR A 23 1.82 3.08 -19.92
CA THR A 23 1.04 2.38 -18.90
C THR A 23 0.37 3.49 -18.10
N ALA A 24 -0.92 3.73 -18.36
CA ALA A 24 -1.67 4.61 -17.49
C ALA A 24 -1.83 3.86 -16.17
N ALA A 25 -1.61 4.55 -15.05
CA ALA A 25 -1.93 4.01 -13.75
C ALA A 25 -3.42 3.66 -13.70
N ALA A 26 -3.76 2.49 -13.16
CA ALA A 26 -5.13 2.15 -12.83
C ALA A 26 -5.44 2.53 -11.39
N SER A 27 -4.51 2.25 -10.48
CA SER A 27 -4.63 2.53 -9.05
C SER A 27 -4.65 4.01 -8.69
N ASP A 28 -5.42 4.34 -7.68
CA ASP A 28 -5.37 5.58 -6.91
C ASP A 28 -4.67 5.33 -5.56
N ILE A 29 -4.21 6.40 -4.91
CA ILE A 29 -3.64 6.35 -3.56
C ILE A 29 -4.14 7.49 -2.70
N ALA A 30 -4.46 7.19 -1.45
CA ALA A 30 -4.70 8.20 -0.43
C ALA A 30 -3.74 8.05 0.76
N PHE A 31 -3.28 9.19 1.27
CA PHE A 31 -2.44 9.27 2.46
C PHE A 31 -3.24 9.80 3.64
N TYR A 32 -3.26 9.07 4.75
CA TYR A 32 -3.69 9.62 6.03
C TYR A 32 -2.53 10.31 6.75
N VAL A 33 -2.65 11.62 6.93
CA VAL A 33 -1.63 12.51 7.51
C VAL A 33 -2.14 13.22 8.78
N GLY A 34 -2.83 12.47 9.63
CA GLY A 34 -3.43 12.96 10.87
C GLY A 34 -2.44 13.48 11.92
N ALA A 35 -2.99 13.96 13.06
CA ALA A 35 -2.23 14.67 14.08
C ALA A 35 -0.98 13.92 14.56
N PRO A 36 0.21 14.56 14.57
CA PRO A 36 1.42 14.03 15.18
C PRO A 36 1.19 13.46 16.58
N ASN A 37 1.82 12.33 16.87
CA ASN A 37 1.69 11.75 18.20
C ASN A 37 2.78 12.22 19.17
N VAL A 38 2.42 12.26 20.45
CA VAL A 38 3.33 12.65 21.55
C VAL A 38 4.25 11.52 22.00
N ASP A 39 3.99 10.28 21.55
CA ASP A 39 4.74 9.09 21.94
C ASP A 39 5.96 8.84 21.03
N GLY A 40 6.11 9.65 19.99
CA GLY A 40 7.27 9.69 19.12
C GLY A 40 7.26 8.63 18.02
N TRP A 41 6.10 8.18 17.52
CA TRP A 41 6.02 7.22 16.40
C TRP A 41 6.02 7.87 15.02
N TYR A 42 5.56 9.11 14.94
CA TYR A 42 5.57 9.98 13.77
C TYR A 42 5.40 11.43 14.25
N ASP A 43 6.02 12.37 13.54
CA ASP A 43 5.86 13.79 13.76
C ASP A 43 5.55 14.52 12.45
N ALA A 44 5.71 15.84 12.41
CA ALA A 44 5.45 16.62 11.22
C ALA A 44 6.34 16.23 10.02
N SER A 45 7.49 15.54 10.23
CA SER A 45 8.34 15.05 9.14
C SER A 45 7.67 13.98 8.29
N GLN A 46 6.54 13.41 8.73
CA GLN A 46 5.75 12.50 7.89
C GLN A 46 5.31 13.16 6.57
N LEU A 47 5.12 14.49 6.57
CA LEU A 47 4.75 15.22 5.37
C LEU A 47 5.90 15.26 4.36
N ASP A 48 7.15 15.31 4.82
CA ASP A 48 8.33 15.21 3.95
C ASP A 48 8.41 13.80 3.32
N ASP A 49 8.07 12.75 4.08
CA ASP A 49 7.99 11.38 3.56
C ASP A 49 6.89 11.26 2.48
N VAL A 50 5.71 11.84 2.72
CA VAL A 50 4.59 11.84 1.76
C VAL A 50 4.93 12.63 0.50
N ASP A 51 5.49 13.83 0.63
CA ASP A 51 5.94 14.65 -0.51
C ASP A 51 6.96 13.86 -1.35
N GLN A 52 7.92 13.17 -0.72
CA GLN A 52 8.88 12.32 -1.42
C GLN A 52 8.19 11.19 -2.19
N ILE A 53 7.25 10.47 -1.55
CA ILE A 53 6.52 9.37 -2.20
C ILE A 53 5.74 9.88 -3.42
N ILE A 54 5.07 11.03 -3.29
CA ILE A 54 4.32 11.65 -4.40
C ILE A 54 5.27 12.03 -5.54
N ASP A 55 6.39 12.66 -5.24
CA ASP A 55 7.36 13.11 -6.24
C ASP A 55 8.03 11.94 -6.98
N GLU A 56 8.36 10.86 -6.27
CA GLU A 56 9.18 9.77 -6.79
C GLU A 56 8.38 8.54 -7.27
N ALA A 57 7.20 8.29 -6.71
CA ALA A 57 6.33 7.15 -7.05
C ALA A 57 4.92 7.56 -7.52
N GLY A 58 4.51 8.81 -7.35
CA GLY A 58 3.17 9.30 -7.69
C GLY A 58 2.75 9.09 -9.15
N ARG A 59 3.72 9.01 -10.07
CA ARG A 59 3.44 8.70 -11.49
C ARG A 59 2.80 7.32 -11.73
N ASN A 60 2.87 6.42 -10.75
CA ASN A 60 2.26 5.09 -10.82
C ASN A 60 0.79 5.10 -10.38
N PHE A 61 0.26 6.26 -9.97
CA PHE A 61 -1.12 6.43 -9.54
C PHE A 61 -1.87 7.41 -10.46
N ARG A 62 -3.17 7.19 -10.62
CA ARG A 62 -4.05 8.05 -11.41
C ARG A 62 -4.50 9.26 -10.60
N ASP A 63 -4.97 9.02 -9.38
CA ASP A 63 -5.35 10.03 -8.42
C ASP A 63 -4.54 9.89 -7.12
N ILE A 64 -4.25 11.03 -6.50
CA ILE A 64 -3.47 11.11 -5.28
C ILE A 64 -4.21 12.05 -4.31
N GLN A 65 -4.68 11.51 -3.19
CA GLN A 65 -5.36 12.26 -2.14
C GLN A 65 -4.56 12.31 -0.84
N GLN A 66 -4.79 13.33 -0.04
CA GLN A 66 -4.30 13.41 1.34
C GLN A 66 -5.46 13.84 2.25
N PHE A 67 -5.57 13.19 3.40
CA PHE A 67 -6.59 13.45 4.41
C PHE A 67 -5.98 13.60 5.79
N ASP A 68 -6.34 14.67 6.50
CA ASP A 68 -6.08 14.85 7.92
C ASP A 68 -7.34 14.64 8.78
N ASP A 69 -7.22 14.87 10.08
CA ASP A 69 -8.29 14.68 11.07
C ASP A 69 -9.53 15.57 10.82
N ASP A 70 -9.39 16.68 10.08
CA ASP A 70 -10.48 17.59 9.73
C ASP A 70 -11.21 17.15 8.44
N GLN A 71 -10.70 16.12 7.75
CA GLN A 71 -11.19 15.68 6.43
C GLN A 71 -11.83 14.27 6.42
N PHE A 72 -12.18 13.70 7.58
CA PHE A 72 -12.79 12.37 7.65
C PHE A 72 -14.01 12.14 6.75
N PRO A 73 -14.96 13.07 6.57
CA PRO A 73 -16.05 12.85 5.62
C PRO A 73 -15.57 12.68 4.17
N GLY A 74 -14.46 13.34 3.80
CA GLY A 74 -13.83 13.18 2.49
C GLY A 74 -13.11 11.85 2.37
N MET A 75 -12.39 11.45 3.42
CA MET A 75 -11.72 10.14 3.49
C MET A 75 -12.73 8.99 3.39
N GLU A 76 -13.82 9.03 4.16
CA GLU A 76 -14.89 8.04 4.13
C GLU A 76 -15.48 7.88 2.73
N SER A 77 -15.78 9.00 2.07
CA SER A 77 -16.32 9.01 0.71
C SER A 77 -15.32 8.42 -0.27
N TRP A 78 -14.05 8.83 -0.21
CA TRP A 78 -13.02 8.35 -1.12
C TRP A 78 -12.81 6.84 -0.97
N VAL A 79 -12.65 6.35 0.26
CA VAL A 79 -12.49 4.91 0.52
C VAL A 79 -13.71 4.12 0.04
N SER A 80 -14.91 4.64 0.26
CA SER A 80 -16.15 3.99 -0.20
C SER A 80 -16.31 4.02 -1.72
N ASP A 81 -15.88 5.09 -2.39
CA ASP A 81 -15.97 5.23 -3.85
C ASP A 81 -14.92 4.37 -4.58
N ASN A 82 -13.78 4.11 -3.93
CA ASN A 82 -12.68 3.27 -4.36
C ASN A 82 -12.76 1.84 -3.78
N THR A 83 -13.97 1.41 -3.39
CA THR A 83 -14.28 0.04 -2.93
C THR A 83 -15.40 -0.50 -3.83
N ASP A 84 -15.30 -1.77 -4.23
CA ASP A 84 -16.11 -2.45 -5.25
C ASP A 84 -15.96 -1.84 -6.65
N ASP A 85 -14.84 -1.19 -6.97
CA ASP A 85 -14.62 -0.48 -8.24
C ASP A 85 -13.84 -1.30 -9.29
N SER A 86 -13.40 -2.51 -8.91
CA SER A 86 -12.62 -3.46 -9.72
C SER A 86 -11.21 -3.00 -10.06
N GLU A 87 -10.66 -2.05 -9.32
CA GLU A 87 -9.28 -1.59 -9.41
C GLU A 87 -8.58 -1.82 -8.06
N LEU A 88 -7.26 -2.05 -8.09
CA LEU A 88 -6.49 -2.07 -6.85
C LEU A 88 -6.19 -0.62 -6.46
N ASP A 89 -6.62 -0.18 -5.29
CA ASP A 89 -6.28 1.11 -4.73
C ASP A 89 -5.47 0.99 -3.44
N VAL A 90 -4.80 2.08 -3.05
CA VAL A 90 -3.85 2.07 -1.93
C VAL A 90 -4.24 3.08 -0.85
N LEU A 91 -4.33 2.60 0.38
CA LEU A 91 -4.34 3.44 1.58
C LEU A 91 -2.99 3.41 2.26
N TRP A 92 -2.35 4.57 2.36
CA TRP A 92 -1.16 4.75 3.18
C TRP A 92 -1.54 5.33 4.54
N LEU A 93 -1.12 4.66 5.61
CA LEU A 93 -1.36 5.07 6.99
C LEU A 93 -0.03 5.40 7.68
N ASN A 94 0.02 6.56 8.33
CA ASN A 94 1.18 7.03 9.10
C ASN A 94 1.49 6.21 10.38
N GLY A 95 0.71 5.16 10.65
CA GLY A 95 0.82 4.29 11.83
C GLY A 95 -0.32 4.49 12.81
N CYS A 96 -1.17 5.48 12.58
CA CYS A 96 -2.43 5.61 13.29
C CYS A 96 -3.61 5.10 12.49
N MET A 97 -4.63 4.68 13.24
CA MET A 97 -5.87 4.14 12.70
C MET A 97 -7.00 5.17 12.85
N PRO A 98 -7.39 5.89 11.78
CA PRO A 98 -8.50 6.82 11.82
C PRO A 98 -9.79 6.13 12.29
N SER A 99 -10.57 6.77 13.18
CA SER A 99 -11.86 6.18 13.61
C SER A 99 -12.85 5.98 12.49
N VAL A 100 -12.75 6.78 11.42
CA VAL A 100 -13.60 6.66 10.23
C VAL A 100 -13.34 5.36 9.45
N LEU A 101 -12.15 4.78 9.62
CA LEU A 101 -11.80 3.48 9.04
C LEU A 101 -12.12 2.32 9.99
N TYR A 102 -11.78 2.48 11.28
CA TYR A 102 -11.99 1.47 12.33
C TYR A 102 -12.19 2.13 13.69
N GLY A 103 -13.42 2.08 14.22
CA GLY A 103 -13.79 2.81 15.44
C GLY A 103 -13.12 2.29 16.70
N PHE A 104 -12.68 3.20 17.56
CA PHE A 104 -12.05 2.86 18.85
C PHE A 104 -13.01 2.94 20.05
N PRO A 105 -12.86 2.08 21.08
CA PRO A 105 -11.95 0.93 21.13
C PRO A 105 -12.59 -0.34 20.55
N ASN A 106 -12.08 -0.83 19.42
CA ASN A 106 -12.58 -1.99 18.66
C ASN A 106 -14.11 -2.01 18.54
N LEU A 107 -14.72 -0.87 18.17
CA LEU A 107 -16.17 -0.73 18.08
C LEU A 107 -16.75 -1.50 16.88
N ASP A 108 -15.94 -1.64 15.83
CA ASP A 108 -16.34 -2.20 14.55
C ASP A 108 -15.46 -3.42 14.24
N ALA A 109 -15.46 -4.41 15.15
CA ALA A 109 -14.57 -5.57 15.03
C ALA A 109 -14.87 -6.47 13.82
N ASP A 110 -16.08 -6.38 13.26
CA ASP A 110 -16.47 -7.02 12.01
C ASP A 110 -17.13 -5.98 11.10
N GLY A 111 -16.78 -5.94 9.82
CA GLY A 111 -17.45 -5.13 8.80
C GLY A 111 -17.17 -3.64 8.90
N SER A 112 -16.03 -3.26 9.47
CA SER A 112 -15.51 -1.90 9.39
C SER A 112 -15.19 -1.49 7.95
N LEU A 113 -15.00 -0.18 7.72
CA LEU A 113 -14.68 0.32 6.38
C LEU A 113 -13.30 -0.17 5.92
N ILE A 114 -12.34 -0.33 6.82
CA ILE A 114 -11.01 -0.88 6.51
C ILE A 114 -11.05 -2.38 6.20
N GLU A 115 -11.94 -3.15 6.83
CA GLU A 115 -12.16 -4.55 6.45
C GLU A 115 -12.80 -4.62 5.07
N THR A 116 -13.83 -3.81 4.81
CA THR A 116 -14.50 -3.77 3.49
C THR A 116 -13.53 -3.39 2.37
N TRP A 117 -12.61 -2.45 2.64
CA TRP A 117 -11.51 -2.10 1.74
C TRP A 117 -10.62 -3.31 1.39
N LEU A 118 -10.24 -4.10 2.40
CA LEU A 118 -9.46 -5.32 2.19
C LEU A 118 -10.29 -6.45 1.57
N ASP A 119 -11.58 -6.51 1.84
CA ASP A 119 -12.46 -7.53 1.25
C ASP A 119 -12.66 -7.34 -0.26
N ASP A 120 -12.52 -6.09 -0.75
CA ASP A 120 -12.53 -5.77 -2.18
C ASP A 120 -11.18 -6.02 -2.88
N GLY A 121 -10.14 -6.36 -2.12
CA GLY A 121 -8.83 -6.67 -2.68
C GLY A 121 -7.86 -5.49 -2.71
N ASN A 122 -8.17 -4.38 -2.06
CA ASN A 122 -7.30 -3.20 -2.01
C ASN A 122 -6.08 -3.38 -1.09
N MET A 123 -5.15 -2.43 -1.16
CA MET A 123 -3.90 -2.45 -0.40
C MET A 123 -3.89 -1.44 0.75
N ILE A 124 -3.26 -1.83 1.86
CA ILE A 124 -2.84 -0.92 2.92
C ILE A 124 -1.32 -0.92 3.01
N ILE A 125 -0.73 0.26 3.11
CA ILE A 125 0.67 0.48 3.49
C ILE A 125 0.67 1.16 4.86
N ASN A 126 0.98 0.41 5.91
CA ASN A 126 1.14 0.97 7.26
C ASN A 126 2.62 1.23 7.54
N VAL A 127 2.98 2.49 7.77
CA VAL A 127 4.26 2.86 8.37
C VAL A 127 4.07 3.14 9.86
N GLY A 128 5.09 3.01 10.71
CA GLY A 128 4.94 3.39 12.12
C GLY A 128 4.37 2.31 13.04
N ASP A 129 4.20 2.63 14.32
CA ASP A 129 3.99 1.63 15.39
C ASP A 129 2.62 0.96 15.31
N TRP A 130 2.64 -0.38 15.21
CA TRP A 130 1.50 -1.29 15.40
C TRP A 130 0.22 -0.94 14.62
N PHE A 131 0.04 -1.56 13.45
CA PHE A 131 -1.17 -1.44 12.63
C PHE A 131 -2.46 -1.63 13.45
N GLY A 132 -3.40 -0.70 13.29
CA GLY A 132 -4.71 -0.76 13.94
C GLY A 132 -4.73 -0.41 15.43
N TYR A 133 -3.61 -0.06 16.06
CA TYR A 133 -3.51 0.04 17.52
C TYR A 133 -4.23 1.25 18.15
N VAL A 134 -4.01 2.47 17.63
CA VAL A 134 -4.56 3.72 18.22
C VAL A 134 -4.56 4.87 17.20
N SER A 135 -5.27 5.96 17.55
CA SER A 135 -5.25 7.25 16.86
C SER A 135 -4.89 8.41 17.82
N TYR A 136 -4.55 9.57 17.26
CA TYR A 136 -4.34 10.83 18.00
C TYR A 136 -5.31 11.95 17.62
N GLU A 137 -6.28 11.65 16.77
CA GLU A 137 -7.34 12.57 16.30
C GLU A 137 -8.18 13.18 17.45
N CYS A 138 -8.10 12.62 18.66
CA CYS A 138 -8.79 13.11 19.86
C CYS A 138 -8.09 14.30 20.55
N GLY A 139 -7.09 14.93 19.91
CA GLY A 139 -6.23 15.95 20.52
C GLY A 139 -5.19 15.37 21.49
N GLY A 140 -4.89 14.09 21.35
CA GLY A 140 -4.05 13.28 22.22
C GLY A 140 -4.34 11.79 21.99
N ARG A 141 -3.66 10.89 22.71
CA ARG A 141 -3.85 9.45 22.56
C ARG A 141 -5.32 9.07 22.81
N CYS A 142 -6.01 8.59 21.77
CA CYS A 142 -7.40 8.15 21.86
C CYS A 142 -7.52 6.86 22.71
N ALA A 143 -8.76 6.42 22.96
CA ALA A 143 -8.97 5.07 23.44
C ALA A 143 -8.33 4.06 22.46
N GLU A 144 -7.65 3.05 22.98
CA GLU A 144 -6.88 2.13 22.15
C GLU A 144 -7.76 0.97 21.68
N ASN A 145 -7.59 0.59 20.41
CA ASN A 145 -7.94 -0.74 19.96
C ASN A 145 -6.98 -1.77 20.59
N GLY A 146 -5.75 -1.34 20.86
CA GLY A 146 -4.74 -2.15 21.49
C GLY A 146 -4.23 -3.25 20.56
N ALA A 147 -3.60 -4.27 21.16
CA ALA A 147 -2.96 -5.36 20.40
C ALA A 147 -3.93 -6.16 19.50
N THR A 148 -5.23 -6.07 19.74
CA THR A 148 -6.25 -6.79 18.98
C THR A 148 -6.72 -6.07 17.72
N GLY A 149 -6.40 -4.78 17.52
CA GLY A 149 -6.87 -4.01 16.37
C GLY A 149 -6.53 -4.68 15.03
N ALA A 150 -5.25 -4.96 14.79
CA ALA A 150 -4.81 -5.71 13.59
C ALA A 150 -5.45 -7.09 13.48
N ALA A 151 -5.68 -7.78 14.60
CA ALA A 151 -6.23 -9.12 14.59
C ALA A 151 -7.70 -9.13 14.15
N ASN A 152 -8.48 -8.15 14.60
CA ASN A 152 -9.86 -7.96 14.16
C ASN A 152 -9.90 -7.56 12.68
N ILE A 153 -9.14 -6.53 12.28
CA ILE A 153 -9.14 -6.02 10.88
C ILE A 153 -8.71 -7.09 9.86
N LEU A 154 -7.82 -8.00 10.24
CA LEU A 154 -7.28 -9.02 9.34
C LEU A 154 -7.96 -10.39 9.50
N ASP A 155 -8.89 -10.56 10.45
CA ASP A 155 -9.41 -11.87 10.86
C ASP A 155 -8.31 -12.89 11.23
N LEU A 156 -7.23 -12.40 11.84
CA LEU A 156 -6.09 -13.21 12.27
C LEU A 156 -6.03 -13.33 13.79
N SER A 157 -5.16 -14.22 14.28
CA SER A 157 -4.94 -14.33 15.72
C SER A 157 -4.38 -13.03 16.31
N SER A 158 -4.70 -12.73 17.57
CA SER A 158 -4.11 -11.61 18.33
C SER A 158 -2.58 -11.66 18.47
N GLY A 159 -1.95 -12.78 18.08
CA GLY A 159 -0.50 -12.93 18.00
C GLY A 159 0.12 -12.47 16.68
N ILE A 160 -0.65 -11.88 15.74
CA ILE A 160 -0.14 -11.44 14.43
C ILE A 160 0.98 -10.41 14.55
N ILE A 161 0.89 -9.49 15.51
CA ILE A 161 1.93 -8.52 15.83
C ILE A 161 2.50 -8.84 17.21
N VAL A 162 3.84 -8.91 17.32
CA VAL A 162 4.51 -9.27 18.57
C VAL A 162 5.22 -8.06 19.15
N SER A 163 4.99 -7.76 20.44
CA SER A 163 5.81 -6.80 21.16
C SER A 163 7.24 -7.32 21.32
N ALA A 164 8.18 -6.71 20.60
CA ALA A 164 9.59 -7.11 20.56
C ALA A 164 10.52 -5.88 20.45
N ASP A 165 10.37 -4.93 21.37
CA ASP A 165 11.09 -3.65 21.38
C ASP A 165 12.61 -3.81 21.14
N GLY A 166 13.14 -3.04 20.18
CA GLY A 166 14.55 -2.97 19.84
C GLY A 166 15.13 -4.24 19.22
N THR A 167 14.28 -5.13 18.69
CA THR A 167 14.75 -6.39 18.08
C THR A 167 15.45 -6.10 16.77
N GLN A 168 16.65 -6.64 16.61
CA GLN A 168 17.38 -6.64 15.35
C GLN A 168 16.97 -7.85 14.52
N ILE A 169 16.62 -7.59 13.27
CA ILE A 169 16.34 -8.56 12.22
C ILE A 169 17.18 -8.23 11.01
N LYS A 170 17.34 -9.17 10.09
CA LYS A 170 18.28 -9.07 8.98
C LYS A 170 17.54 -8.85 7.69
N ARG A 171 18.06 -7.96 6.85
CA ARG A 171 17.56 -7.78 5.48
C ARG A 171 17.65 -9.10 4.71
N THR A 172 16.56 -9.47 4.05
CA THR A 172 16.50 -10.64 3.18
C THR A 172 17.04 -10.32 1.78
N ALA A 173 17.16 -11.34 0.92
CA ALA A 173 17.47 -11.13 -0.50
C ALA A 173 16.41 -10.26 -1.20
N ALA A 174 15.13 -10.41 -0.85
CA ALA A 174 14.07 -9.57 -1.38
C ALA A 174 14.18 -8.12 -0.88
N GLY A 175 14.55 -7.93 0.39
CA GLY A 175 14.85 -6.60 0.93
C GLY A 175 15.99 -5.91 0.18
N GLU A 176 17.07 -6.63 -0.12
CA GLU A 176 18.17 -6.09 -0.94
C GLU A 176 17.73 -5.74 -2.37
N GLN A 177 16.83 -6.54 -2.96
CA GLN A 177 16.38 -6.33 -4.33
C GLN A 177 15.37 -5.16 -4.44
N TYR A 178 14.38 -5.11 -3.56
CA TYR A 178 13.22 -4.22 -3.72
C TYR A 178 13.22 -3.02 -2.79
N MET A 179 13.93 -3.10 -1.65
CA MET A 179 14.04 -2.01 -0.68
C MET A 179 15.52 -1.77 -0.29
N PRO A 180 16.40 -1.45 -1.25
CA PRO A 180 17.84 -1.31 -1.01
C PRO A 180 18.22 -0.24 0.04
N VAL A 181 17.31 0.67 0.41
CA VAL A 181 17.49 1.60 1.53
C VAL A 181 17.62 0.90 2.88
N LEU A 182 17.09 -0.31 3.03
CA LEU A 182 17.21 -1.07 4.27
C LEU A 182 18.67 -1.41 4.55
N ASP A 183 19.13 -1.10 5.75
CA ASP A 183 20.42 -1.58 6.25
C ASP A 183 20.45 -3.12 6.35
N SER A 184 21.64 -3.71 6.44
CA SER A 184 21.77 -5.17 6.62
C SER A 184 21.10 -5.67 7.90
N ASP A 185 21.14 -4.85 8.95
CA ASP A 185 20.43 -5.06 10.20
C ASP A 185 19.34 -3.99 10.34
N VAL A 186 18.08 -4.43 10.35
CA VAL A 186 16.91 -3.59 10.54
C VAL A 186 16.44 -3.75 11.98
N THR A 187 16.09 -2.65 12.64
CA THR A 187 15.55 -2.70 14.01
C THR A 187 14.05 -2.45 14.00
N THR A 188 13.29 -3.37 14.57
CA THR A 188 11.82 -3.34 14.70
C THR A 188 11.41 -3.45 16.17
N ASP A 189 10.24 -2.90 16.50
CA ASP A 189 9.63 -3.08 17.82
C ASP A 189 8.40 -4.00 17.75
N ARG A 190 7.78 -4.13 16.57
CA ARG A 190 6.52 -4.84 16.34
C ARG A 190 6.58 -5.73 15.09
N PRO A 191 7.48 -6.72 15.04
CA PRO A 191 7.50 -7.63 13.91
C PRO A 191 6.19 -8.42 13.79
N ILE A 192 5.85 -8.75 12.55
CA ILE A 192 4.78 -9.70 12.26
C ILE A 192 5.25 -11.10 12.63
N SER A 193 4.40 -11.85 13.33
CA SER A 193 4.59 -13.28 13.58
C SER A 193 4.18 -14.07 12.33
N ILE A 194 5.15 -14.56 11.56
CA ILE A 194 4.89 -15.33 10.33
C ILE A 194 3.96 -16.53 10.58
N PRO A 195 4.10 -17.32 11.68
CA PRO A 195 3.17 -18.42 11.97
C PRO A 195 1.71 -18.02 12.25
N ALA A 196 1.45 -16.73 12.50
CA ALA A 196 0.11 -16.20 12.70
C ALA A 196 -0.54 -15.72 11.39
N VAL A 197 0.24 -15.63 10.30
CA VAL A 197 -0.26 -15.42 8.94
C VAL A 197 -0.75 -16.77 8.43
N VAL A 198 -2.06 -16.95 8.41
CA VAL A 198 -2.72 -18.20 8.01
C VAL A 198 -3.84 -17.90 7.02
N ASP A 199 -4.24 -18.94 6.29
CA ASP A 199 -5.34 -18.92 5.33
C ASP A 199 -6.56 -18.11 5.83
N PRO A 200 -7.10 -17.17 5.02
CA PRO A 200 -6.78 -16.93 3.61
C PRO A 200 -5.55 -16.05 3.35
N TRP A 201 -4.89 -15.55 4.40
CA TRP A 201 -3.67 -14.75 4.29
C TRP A 201 -2.43 -15.62 4.10
N GLU A 202 -1.52 -15.15 3.26
CA GLU A 202 -0.18 -15.70 3.09
C GLU A 202 0.88 -14.61 3.20
N VAL A 203 2.13 -15.00 3.47
CA VAL A 203 3.27 -14.08 3.35
C VAL A 203 3.57 -13.90 1.87
N ALA A 204 3.38 -12.70 1.35
CA ALA A 204 3.69 -12.36 -0.03
C ALA A 204 5.19 -12.10 -0.22
N GLU A 205 5.80 -11.36 0.71
CA GLU A 205 7.23 -11.08 0.69
C GLU A 205 7.70 -10.59 2.07
N ALA A 206 8.86 -11.08 2.54
CA ALA A 206 9.52 -10.56 3.73
C ALA A 206 10.82 -9.84 3.33
N PHE A 207 10.93 -8.55 3.64
CA PHE A 207 12.09 -7.73 3.27
C PHE A 207 13.17 -7.73 4.35
N ALA A 208 12.79 -7.98 5.61
CA ALA A 208 13.72 -8.32 6.69
C ALA A 208 13.08 -9.32 7.65
N SER A 209 13.87 -10.25 8.19
CA SER A 209 13.41 -11.30 9.09
C SER A 209 14.46 -11.69 10.14
N ASP A 210 14.04 -12.38 11.19
CA ASP A 210 14.95 -12.85 12.25
C ASP A 210 15.99 -13.87 11.75
N SER A 211 15.69 -14.65 10.71
CA SER A 211 16.64 -15.55 10.05
C SER A 211 17.52 -14.83 9.02
N GLY A 212 17.02 -13.76 8.39
CA GLY A 212 17.57 -13.20 7.15
C GLY A 212 17.05 -13.88 5.88
N ASP A 213 16.12 -14.83 6.03
CA ASP A 213 15.45 -15.56 4.95
C ASP A 213 13.93 -15.35 5.03
N ALA A 214 13.19 -15.60 3.95
CA ALA A 214 11.75 -15.35 3.89
C ALA A 214 10.92 -16.25 4.85
N ASP A 215 11.48 -17.37 5.31
CA ASP A 215 10.85 -18.36 6.18
C ASP A 215 11.19 -18.19 7.67
N GLY A 216 11.63 -16.99 8.07
CA GLY A 216 11.84 -16.62 9.46
C GLY A 216 10.58 -16.80 10.34
N SER A 217 10.73 -16.67 11.66
CA SER A 217 9.58 -16.69 12.57
C SER A 217 8.93 -15.32 12.72
N ARG A 218 9.68 -14.26 12.40
CA ARG A 218 9.30 -12.86 12.56
C ARG A 218 9.87 -12.02 11.42
N ALA A 219 9.10 -11.07 10.91
CA ALA A 219 9.54 -10.19 9.83
C ALA A 219 8.97 -8.77 9.95
N ASP A 220 9.75 -7.80 9.47
CA ASP A 220 9.42 -6.38 9.33
C ASP A 220 10.57 -5.59 8.64
N PRO A 221 10.41 -5.02 7.43
CA PRO A 221 9.18 -4.95 6.65
C PRO A 221 8.75 -6.29 6.05
N ILE A 222 7.44 -6.45 5.89
CA ILE A 222 6.79 -7.65 5.33
C ILE A 222 5.45 -7.26 4.69
N VAL A 223 5.06 -7.99 3.65
CA VAL A 223 3.74 -7.92 3.03
C VAL A 223 3.01 -9.24 3.23
N ILE A 224 1.74 -9.16 3.63
CA ILE A 224 0.81 -10.29 3.58
C ILE A 224 -0.21 -10.06 2.47
N HIS A 225 -0.71 -11.15 1.88
CA HIS A 225 -1.66 -11.16 0.78
C HIS A 225 -2.85 -12.06 1.12
N ASN A 226 -4.07 -11.57 0.95
CA ASN A 226 -5.28 -12.36 1.10
C ASN A 226 -5.58 -13.03 -0.25
N THR A 227 -5.47 -14.36 -0.29
CA THR A 227 -5.61 -15.12 -1.53
C THR A 227 -7.06 -15.26 -2.01
N GLU A 228 -8.04 -14.95 -1.18
CA GLU A 228 -9.46 -14.96 -1.55
C GLU A 228 -9.90 -13.63 -2.17
N THR A 229 -9.44 -12.51 -1.61
CA THR A 229 -9.87 -11.16 -2.01
C THR A 229 -8.88 -10.48 -2.95
N GLY A 230 -7.60 -10.86 -2.92
CA GLY A 230 -6.50 -10.19 -3.63
C GLY A 230 -5.83 -9.07 -2.82
N ALA A 231 -6.26 -8.85 -1.58
CA ALA A 231 -5.81 -7.72 -0.77
C ALA A 231 -4.37 -7.86 -0.29
N TYR A 232 -3.74 -6.71 -0.05
CA TYR A 232 -2.39 -6.68 0.49
C TYR A 232 -2.29 -5.77 1.71
N VAL A 233 -1.51 -6.18 2.70
CA VAL A 233 -1.10 -5.30 3.81
C VAL A 233 0.41 -5.31 3.92
N ALA A 234 1.01 -4.16 3.62
CA ALA A 234 2.42 -3.91 3.77
C ALA A 234 2.69 -3.24 5.13
N PHE A 235 3.46 -3.92 5.97
CA PHE A 235 3.97 -3.38 7.22
C PHE A 235 5.38 -2.89 6.98
N ILE A 236 5.59 -1.57 6.98
CA ILE A 236 6.89 -0.95 6.68
C ILE A 236 7.45 -0.30 7.94
N ASN A 237 8.28 -1.07 8.65
CA ASN A 237 8.97 -0.70 9.87
C ASN A 237 8.03 -0.27 11.01
N GLN A 238 7.43 -1.27 11.64
CA GLN A 238 6.58 -1.07 12.80
C GLN A 238 7.40 -0.82 14.07
N LYS A 239 7.60 0.46 14.36
CA LYS A 239 8.55 0.94 15.35
C LYS A 239 7.92 1.94 16.32
N ALA A 240 7.99 1.63 17.61
CA ALA A 240 7.54 2.41 18.74
C ALA A 240 8.57 3.46 19.21
N GLY A 241 9.83 3.33 18.79
CA GLY A 241 10.92 4.23 19.16
C GLY A 241 10.81 5.64 18.57
N GLY A 242 11.36 6.61 19.32
CA GLY A 242 11.41 8.04 18.95
C GLY A 242 12.20 8.38 17.68
N LEU A 243 12.15 9.67 17.32
CA LEU A 243 12.77 10.28 16.15
C LEU A 243 14.23 9.81 15.94
N GLY A 244 14.54 9.39 14.72
CA GLY A 244 15.87 8.92 14.31
C GLY A 244 16.12 7.42 14.53
N SER A 245 15.12 6.67 14.99
CA SER A 245 15.20 5.20 15.06
C SER A 245 14.57 4.50 13.86
N TRP A 246 13.79 5.20 13.05
CA TRP A 246 13.10 4.63 11.90
C TRP A 246 14.03 4.43 10.71
N ILE A 247 13.65 3.50 9.83
CA ILE A 247 14.20 3.51 8.47
C ILE A 247 13.79 4.81 7.75
N PRO A 248 14.48 5.22 6.67
CA PRO A 248 14.04 6.34 5.84
C PRO A 248 12.70 5.99 5.16
N ARG A 249 11.57 6.35 5.78
CA ARG A 249 10.23 5.86 5.42
C ARG A 249 9.80 6.31 4.03
N GLY A 250 9.96 7.58 3.67
CA GLY A 250 9.65 8.09 2.33
C GLY A 250 10.37 7.30 1.23
N THR A 251 11.70 7.15 1.36
CA THR A 251 12.51 6.32 0.44
C THR A 251 12.09 4.86 0.46
N ALA A 252 11.85 4.26 1.63
CA ALA A 252 11.48 2.84 1.74
C ALA A 252 10.14 2.54 1.07
N VAL A 253 9.13 3.39 1.28
CA VAL A 253 7.82 3.26 0.63
C VAL A 253 7.95 3.53 -0.88
N THR A 254 8.74 4.52 -1.28
CA THR A 254 9.01 4.80 -2.71
C THR A 254 9.64 3.60 -3.42
N GLU A 255 10.66 2.97 -2.81
CA GLU A 255 11.30 1.78 -3.34
C GLU A 255 10.34 0.59 -3.37
N PHE A 256 9.56 0.39 -2.32
CA PHE A 256 8.51 -0.63 -2.26
C PHE A 256 7.52 -0.49 -3.43
N ILE A 257 6.97 0.71 -3.65
CA ILE A 257 6.04 0.98 -4.76
C ILE A 257 6.73 0.77 -6.11
N ASN A 258 7.84 1.46 -6.35
CA ASN A 258 8.49 1.47 -7.67
C ASN A 258 9.12 0.14 -8.06
N ASN A 259 9.53 -0.70 -7.09
CA ASN A 259 10.26 -1.93 -7.35
C ASN A 259 9.42 -3.18 -7.11
N TRP A 260 8.77 -3.30 -5.95
CA TRP A 260 8.03 -4.52 -5.60
C TRP A 260 6.61 -4.49 -6.17
N MET A 261 5.83 -3.45 -5.91
CA MET A 261 4.44 -3.40 -6.37
C MET A 261 4.36 -3.48 -7.90
N THR A 262 5.16 -2.69 -8.62
CA THR A 262 5.23 -2.73 -10.09
C THR A 262 5.64 -4.10 -10.66
N ALA A 263 6.37 -4.92 -9.88
CA ALA A 263 6.89 -6.20 -10.34
C ALA A 263 6.05 -7.40 -9.87
N LYS A 264 5.26 -7.26 -8.81
CA LYS A 264 4.67 -8.38 -8.07
C LYS A 264 3.18 -8.29 -7.84
N VAL A 265 2.60 -7.09 -7.90
CA VAL A 265 1.19 -6.89 -7.59
C VAL A 265 0.42 -6.86 -8.90
N ASP A 266 -0.41 -7.89 -9.09
CA ASP A 266 -1.32 -7.97 -10.22
C ASP A 266 -2.34 -6.81 -10.14
N GLY A 267 -2.75 -6.26 -11.29
CA GLY A 267 -3.70 -5.14 -11.32
C GLY A 267 -3.08 -3.75 -11.11
N PHE A 268 -1.94 -3.62 -10.43
CA PHE A 268 -1.38 -2.31 -10.04
C PHE A 268 -1.09 -1.36 -11.22
N LEU A 269 -0.56 -1.88 -12.33
CA LEU A 269 -0.30 -1.10 -13.56
C LEU A 269 -1.31 -1.39 -14.68
N ASP A 270 -2.29 -2.26 -14.43
CA ASP A 270 -3.20 -2.74 -15.46
C ASP A 270 -4.40 -1.80 -15.60
N VAL A 271 -4.40 -1.00 -16.66
CA VAL A 271 -5.62 -0.29 -17.07
C VAL A 271 -6.65 -1.33 -17.49
N HIS A 272 -7.62 -1.64 -16.64
CA HIS A 272 -8.79 -2.38 -17.09
C HIS A 272 -9.52 -1.54 -18.13
N ALA A 273 -9.26 -1.80 -19.40
CA ALA A 273 -10.05 -1.30 -20.53
C ALA A 273 -11.45 -1.96 -20.57
N HIS A 274 -12.06 -2.21 -19.41
CA HIS A 274 -13.36 -2.85 -19.31
C HIS A 274 -14.45 -1.77 -19.25
N GLY A 275 -14.97 -1.42 -20.43
CA GLY A 275 -16.28 -0.76 -20.55
C GLY A 275 -16.37 0.32 -21.63
N LYS A 276 -15.33 1.14 -21.82
CA LYS A 276 -15.41 2.28 -22.76
C LYS A 276 -14.94 1.94 -24.19
N ALA A 277 -13.92 1.10 -24.34
CA ALA A 277 -13.41 0.72 -25.67
C ALA A 277 -14.40 -0.14 -26.46
N ALA A 278 -15.07 -1.10 -25.81
CA ALA A 278 -16.06 -1.98 -26.46
C ALA A 278 -17.28 -1.20 -27.00
N MET A 279 -17.73 -0.15 -26.30
CA MET A 279 -18.80 0.73 -26.78
C MET A 279 -18.37 1.60 -27.97
N LEU A 280 -17.12 2.08 -27.97
CA LEU A 280 -16.59 2.90 -29.08
C LEU A 280 -16.50 2.07 -30.38
N TRP A 281 -16.05 0.82 -30.32
CA TRP A 281 -15.98 -0.08 -31.49
C TRP A 281 -17.37 -0.47 -32.04
N ALA A 282 -18.36 -0.67 -31.16
CA ALA A 282 -19.74 -0.94 -31.58
C ALA A 282 -20.34 0.26 -32.34
N SER A 283 -20.03 1.50 -31.91
CA SER A 283 -20.53 2.72 -32.55
C SER A 283 -19.93 3.01 -33.94
N ILE A 284 -18.70 2.55 -34.19
CA ILE A 284 -18.00 2.72 -35.48
C ILE A 284 -18.49 1.70 -36.51
N LYS A 285 -18.86 0.48 -36.10
CA LYS A 285 -19.40 -0.56 -37.00
C LYS A 285 -20.85 -0.33 -37.43
N LEU A 286 -21.54 0.66 -36.84
CA LEU A 286 -22.92 1.02 -37.14
C LEU A 286 -23.05 2.28 -38.02
N ARG A 287 -21.95 2.79 -38.59
CA ARG A 287 -21.95 3.86 -39.59
C ARG A 287 -21.52 3.37 -40.97
#